data_AF-J2VA41-F1
#
_entry.id   AF-J2VA41-F1
#
_cell.length_a   1.000
_cell.length_b   1.000
_cell.length_c   1.000
_cell.angle_alpha   90.00
_cell.angle_beta   90.00
_cell.angle_gamma   90.00
#
_symmetry.space_group_name_H-M   'P 1'
#
loop_
_entity.id
_entity.type
_entity.pdbx_description
1 polymer ?
#
loop_
_entity_poly.entity_id
_entity_poly.type
_entity_poly.pdbx_seq_one_letter_code
_entity_poly.pdbx_strand_id
1 'polypeptide(L)'
;MRASLTSLLAIVLFIDARAAHAQENGEPVKVTITGTTVPIDPQRFGPTSQATPCNGLVATEVAEGETIVRKIAKEEQFDSDLLVAIARQESGFQMNRISSAGAIGLMQLMPVTAKHFDVDPCNPEDNVRGAIRYLRVLQKRYQNPIYVLAAYNAGEGAVEKNGGVPLYPETVRYISAVLTDLYDWQPLSQGPAKARPTEPKAHNHEPENKPEAWSQGFVLHVE
;
A
#
# COMPACT_ATOMS: atom_id res chain seq x y z
N MET A 1 -12.89 52.71 5.65
CA MET A 1 -12.97 51.52 4.79
C MET A 1 -12.75 50.30 5.67
N ARG A 2 -13.77 49.46 5.87
CA ARG A 2 -13.69 48.24 6.70
C ARG A 2 -13.59 47.04 5.76
N ALA A 3 -12.53 46.23 5.87
CA ALA A 3 -12.45 44.92 5.23
C ALA A 3 -12.70 43.86 6.31
N SER A 4 -13.77 43.09 6.11
CA SER A 4 -14.22 41.99 6.98
C SER A 4 -13.48 40.70 6.61
N LEU A 5 -13.04 39.97 7.63
CA LEU A 5 -12.64 38.57 7.55
C LEU A 5 -13.78 37.71 7.00
N THR A 6 -13.45 36.70 6.19
CA THR A 6 -14.20 35.44 6.17
C THR A 6 -13.25 34.26 5.99
N SER A 7 -13.31 33.39 7.00
CA SER A 7 -12.59 32.15 7.18
C SER A 7 -13.02 31.11 6.14
N LEU A 8 -12.07 30.47 5.42
CA LEU A 8 -12.38 29.28 4.63
C LEU A 8 -12.40 28.05 5.55
N LEU A 9 -13.59 27.47 5.75
CA LEU A 9 -13.80 26.19 6.39
C LEU A 9 -13.46 25.08 5.38
N ALA A 10 -12.39 24.32 5.61
CA ALA A 10 -12.05 23.15 4.79
C ALA A 10 -12.95 21.97 5.19
N ILE A 11 -13.91 21.64 4.34
CA ILE A 11 -14.73 20.43 4.46
C ILE A 11 -13.97 19.28 3.82
N VAL A 12 -13.51 18.32 4.62
CA VAL A 12 -12.94 17.06 4.13
C VAL A 12 -14.09 16.05 4.01
N LEU A 13 -14.43 15.65 2.78
CA LEU A 13 -15.39 14.58 2.52
C LEU A 13 -14.63 13.27 2.28
N PHE A 14 -14.91 12.27 3.13
CA PHE A 14 -14.58 10.87 2.85
C PHE A 14 -15.71 10.28 2.01
N ILE A 15 -15.38 9.72 0.85
CA ILE A 15 -16.33 8.93 0.05
C ILE A 15 -15.98 7.46 0.27
N ASP A 16 -16.81 6.76 1.03
CA ASP A 16 -16.87 5.30 1.04
C ASP A 16 -17.56 4.85 -0.26
N ALA A 17 -16.85 4.11 -1.11
CA ALA A 17 -17.45 3.48 -2.28
C ALA A 17 -17.53 1.96 -2.07
N ARG A 18 -18.74 1.46 -1.81
CA ARG A 18 -19.06 0.03 -1.94
C ARG A 18 -20.19 -0.17 -2.97
N ALA A 19 -19.76 -0.74 -4.09
CA ALA A 19 -20.45 -1.61 -5.07
C ALA A 19 -21.83 -1.20 -5.66
N ALA A 20 -21.93 -1.27 -7.00
CA ALA A 20 -22.73 -2.30 -7.68
C ALA A 20 -22.54 -2.25 -9.22
N HIS A 21 -22.40 -3.43 -9.82
CA HIS A 21 -22.58 -3.66 -11.25
C HIS A 21 -24.06 -3.47 -11.64
N ALA A 22 -24.32 -2.69 -12.68
CA ALA A 22 -25.46 -2.73 -13.60
C ALA A 22 -25.26 -1.57 -14.61
N GLN A 23 -25.67 -1.56 -15.87
CA GLN A 23 -26.10 -2.50 -16.90
C GLN A 23 -26.15 -1.61 -18.16
N GLU A 24 -25.67 -2.08 -19.32
CA GLU A 24 -25.85 -1.38 -20.61
C GLU A 24 -27.34 -1.09 -20.78
N ASN A 25 -27.71 0.19 -20.95
CA ASN A 25 -28.91 0.70 -21.64
C ASN A 25 -29.12 2.16 -21.21
N GLY A 26 -28.26 3.08 -21.66
CA GLY A 26 -28.46 4.53 -21.88
C GLY A 26 -29.41 5.41 -21.03
N GLU A 27 -29.99 4.94 -19.92
CA GLU A 27 -30.91 5.68 -19.08
C GLU A 27 -30.11 6.50 -18.06
N PRO A 28 -30.48 7.77 -17.85
CA PRO A 28 -29.78 8.63 -16.91
C PRO A 28 -29.94 8.14 -15.47
N VAL A 29 -28.80 7.93 -14.80
CA VAL A 29 -28.73 7.60 -13.37
C VAL A 29 -29.20 8.81 -12.56
N LYS A 30 -30.25 8.63 -11.77
CA LYS A 30 -30.74 9.65 -10.83
C LYS A 30 -29.94 9.55 -9.53
N VAL A 31 -29.08 10.53 -9.28
CA VAL A 31 -28.36 10.66 -7.99
C VAL A 31 -29.09 11.71 -7.15
N THR A 32 -29.61 11.31 -5.99
CA THR A 32 -30.30 12.20 -5.05
C THR A 32 -29.29 12.78 -4.07
N ILE A 33 -28.87 14.02 -4.29
CA ILE A 33 -28.11 14.81 -3.33
C ILE A 33 -29.10 15.81 -2.73
N THR A 34 -29.44 15.64 -1.45
CA THR A 34 -30.28 16.55 -0.62
C THR A 34 -31.27 17.41 -1.42
N GLY A 35 -32.41 16.82 -1.81
CA GLY A 35 -33.61 17.55 -2.23
C GLY A 35 -33.60 18.22 -3.61
N THR A 36 -32.51 18.19 -4.39
CA THR A 36 -32.49 18.77 -5.74
C THR A 36 -32.18 17.68 -6.78
N THR A 37 -33.17 17.32 -7.60
CA THR A 37 -32.95 16.46 -8.76
C THR A 37 -32.32 17.30 -9.88
N VAL A 38 -31.01 17.15 -10.08
CA VAL A 38 -30.32 17.76 -11.22
C VAL A 38 -30.28 16.74 -12.37
N PRO A 39 -30.76 17.08 -13.57
CA PRO A 39 -30.58 16.21 -14.73
C PRO A 39 -29.09 16.16 -15.09
N ILE A 40 -28.48 15.00 -14.95
CA ILE A 40 -27.12 14.72 -15.40
C ILE A 40 -27.22 14.33 -16.88
N ASP A 41 -26.60 15.14 -17.75
CA ASP A 41 -26.42 14.80 -19.16
C ASP A 41 -25.33 13.70 -19.27
N PRO A 42 -25.67 12.49 -19.73
CA PRO A 42 -24.71 11.39 -19.87
C PRO A 42 -23.56 11.71 -20.85
N GLN A 43 -23.78 12.62 -21.79
CA GLN A 43 -22.77 13.03 -22.78
C GLN A 43 -21.77 14.04 -22.20
N ARG A 44 -22.13 14.75 -21.13
CA ARG A 44 -21.23 15.67 -20.40
C ARG A 44 -20.16 14.94 -19.61
N PHE A 45 -20.40 13.67 -19.33
CA PHE A 45 -19.46 12.69 -18.80
C PHE A 45 -19.26 11.59 -19.84
N GLY A 46 -18.92 11.96 -21.08
CA GLY A 46 -18.27 11.02 -21.99
C GLY A 46 -17.07 10.38 -21.28
N PRO A 47 -16.57 9.20 -21.71
CA PRO A 47 -15.36 8.65 -21.13
C PRO A 47 -14.30 9.73 -21.27
N THR A 48 -13.95 10.38 -20.16
CA THR A 48 -12.73 11.16 -20.10
C THR A 48 -11.69 10.17 -20.54
N SER A 49 -11.13 10.38 -21.74
CA SER A 49 -9.85 9.83 -22.10
C SER A 49 -8.96 10.30 -20.95
N GLN A 50 -8.80 9.44 -19.93
CA GLN A 50 -7.94 9.72 -18.81
C GLN A 50 -6.58 9.78 -19.48
N ALA A 51 -6.08 11.00 -19.70
CA ALA A 51 -4.71 11.20 -20.11
C ALA A 51 -3.88 10.42 -19.09
N THR A 52 -3.21 9.35 -19.53
CA THR A 52 -2.35 8.55 -18.67
C THR A 52 -1.40 9.53 -17.99
N PRO A 53 -1.41 9.65 -16.64
CA PRO A 53 -0.74 10.72 -15.91
C PRO A 53 0.74 10.89 -16.28
N CYS A 54 1.36 9.83 -16.79
CA CYS A 54 2.72 9.81 -17.29
C CYS A 54 2.76 9.28 -18.73
N ASN A 55 2.37 10.11 -19.71
CA ASN A 55 2.57 9.78 -21.12
C ASN A 55 4.07 9.85 -21.47
N GLY A 56 4.59 8.79 -22.10
CA GLY A 56 5.96 8.76 -22.63
C GLY A 56 7.01 8.06 -21.78
N LEU A 57 6.62 7.35 -20.71
CA LEU A 57 7.57 6.50 -20.00
C LEU A 57 7.89 5.26 -20.84
N VAL A 58 9.09 5.26 -21.42
CA VAL A 58 9.64 4.16 -22.21
C VAL A 58 9.57 2.87 -21.40
N ALA A 59 9.31 1.72 -22.04
CA ALA A 59 9.39 0.43 -21.38
C ALA A 59 10.78 0.27 -20.74
N THR A 60 10.83 0.32 -19.42
CA THR A 60 12.08 0.36 -18.67
C THR A 60 12.59 -1.04 -18.41
N GLU A 61 13.89 -1.22 -18.61
CA GLU A 61 14.60 -2.38 -18.08
C GLU A 61 14.53 -2.33 -16.55
N VAL A 62 14.02 -3.39 -15.93
CA VAL A 62 13.86 -3.50 -14.46
C VAL A 62 15.17 -3.19 -13.73
N ALA A 63 16.31 -3.60 -14.31
CA ALA A 63 17.65 -3.33 -13.78
C ALA A 63 18.00 -1.84 -13.71
N GLU A 64 17.48 -1.02 -14.64
CA GLU A 64 17.67 0.44 -14.62
C GLU A 64 16.91 1.06 -13.45
N GLY A 65 15.67 0.60 -13.19
CA GLY A 65 14.87 1.05 -12.07
C GLY A 65 15.55 0.79 -10.72
N GLU A 66 16.09 -0.42 -10.52
CA GLU A 66 16.87 -0.74 -9.31
C GLU A 66 18.13 0.14 -9.19
N THR A 67 18.81 0.39 -10.32
CA THR A 67 20.00 1.25 -10.37
C THR A 67 19.68 2.68 -9.92
N ILE A 68 18.56 3.24 -10.38
CA ILE A 68 18.08 4.57 -9.95
C ILE A 68 17.81 4.58 -8.45
N VAL A 69 17.06 3.59 -7.93
CA VAL A 69 16.74 3.50 -6.50
C VAL A 69 18.03 3.50 -5.66
N ARG A 70 19.01 2.66 -6.01
CA ARG A 70 20.29 2.57 -5.28
C ARG A 70 21.13 3.84 -5.40
N LYS A 71 21.16 4.46 -6.59
CA LYS A 71 21.85 5.74 -6.82
C LYS A 71 21.28 6.82 -5.91
N ILE A 72 19.97 7.04 -5.97
CA ILE A 72 19.30 8.10 -5.20
C ILE A 72 19.38 7.82 -3.70
N ALA A 73 19.24 6.57 -3.25
CA ALA A 73 19.43 6.21 -1.84
C ALA A 73 20.80 6.68 -1.32
N LYS A 74 21.87 6.45 -2.09
CA LYS A 74 23.23 6.87 -1.73
C LYS A 74 23.39 8.39 -1.74
N GLU A 75 22.90 9.07 -2.79
CA GLU A 75 22.94 10.54 -2.90
C GLU A 75 22.23 11.20 -1.71
N GLU A 76 21.09 10.65 -1.31
CA GLU A 76 20.30 11.15 -0.20
C GLU A 76 20.79 10.64 1.17
N GLN A 77 21.79 9.77 1.26
CA GLN A 77 22.23 9.15 2.53
C GLN A 77 21.08 8.42 3.25
N PHE A 78 20.26 7.68 2.50
CA PHE A 78 19.21 6.80 3.00
C PHE A 78 19.64 5.33 2.93
N ASP A 79 19.04 4.49 3.77
CA ASP A 79 19.31 3.04 3.79
C ASP A 79 18.95 2.44 2.41
N SER A 80 19.99 2.00 1.70
CA SER A 80 19.84 1.50 0.33
C SER A 80 19.10 0.17 0.28
N ASP A 81 19.29 -0.70 1.28
CA ASP A 81 18.68 -2.03 1.26
C ASP A 81 17.19 -1.92 1.62
N LEU A 82 16.84 -1.07 2.59
CA LEU A 82 15.45 -0.77 2.91
C LEU A 82 14.71 -0.17 1.71
N LEU A 83 15.33 0.82 1.03
CA LEU A 83 14.67 1.48 -0.10
C LEU A 83 14.48 0.53 -1.28
N VAL A 84 15.45 -0.32 -1.56
CA VAL A 84 15.35 -1.36 -2.60
C VAL A 84 14.24 -2.36 -2.26
N ALA A 85 14.14 -2.80 -1.00
CA ALA A 85 13.10 -3.72 -0.58
C ALA A 85 11.69 -3.13 -0.74
N ILE A 86 11.53 -1.86 -0.37
CA ILE A 86 10.28 -1.11 -0.60
C ILE A 86 10.00 -1.00 -2.11
N ALA A 87 10.95 -0.52 -2.91
CA ALA A 87 10.77 -0.34 -4.35
C ALA A 87 10.39 -1.64 -5.08
N ARG A 88 10.97 -2.77 -4.67
CA ARG A 88 10.63 -4.09 -5.19
C ARG A 88 9.16 -4.42 -4.92
N GLN A 89 8.68 -4.16 -3.71
CA GLN A 89 7.29 -4.42 -3.34
C GLN A 89 6.30 -3.42 -3.96
N GLU A 90 6.72 -2.17 -4.16
CA GLU A 90 5.87 -1.15 -4.75
C GLU A 90 5.62 -1.39 -6.23
N SER A 91 6.66 -1.50 -7.05
CA SER A 91 6.52 -1.61 -8.51
C SER A 91 7.30 -2.75 -9.15
N GLY A 92 8.13 -3.46 -8.38
CA GLY A 92 9.12 -4.38 -8.98
C GLY A 92 10.09 -3.63 -9.89
N PHE A 93 10.47 -2.40 -9.49
CA PHE A 93 11.33 -1.48 -10.23
C PHE A 93 10.78 -0.99 -11.58
N GLN A 94 9.48 -1.14 -11.83
CA GLN A 94 8.82 -0.56 -12.99
C GLN A 94 8.64 0.95 -12.78
N MET A 95 9.27 1.76 -13.65
CA MET A 95 9.21 3.22 -13.53
C MET A 95 7.90 3.83 -14.03
N ASN A 96 7.15 3.08 -14.85
CA ASN A 96 5.91 3.53 -15.50
C ASN A 96 4.63 2.93 -14.90
N ARG A 97 4.75 2.27 -13.75
CA ARG A 97 3.61 1.62 -13.11
C ARG A 97 2.63 2.64 -12.55
N ILE A 98 1.36 2.49 -12.91
CA ILE A 98 0.25 3.24 -12.32
C ILE A 98 -0.72 2.22 -11.70
N SER A 99 -0.97 2.33 -10.39
CA SER A 99 -1.91 1.44 -9.70
C SER A 99 -3.36 1.83 -10.00
N SER A 100 -4.31 0.94 -9.72
CA SER A 100 -5.75 1.24 -9.81
C SER A 100 -6.20 2.37 -8.86
N ALA A 101 -5.47 2.59 -7.76
CA ALA A 101 -5.68 3.70 -6.84
C ALA A 101 -5.04 5.01 -7.33
N GLY A 102 -4.25 4.98 -8.41
CA GLY A 102 -3.56 6.13 -8.97
C GLY A 102 -2.17 6.40 -8.39
N ALA A 103 -1.55 5.42 -7.73
CA ALA A 103 -0.17 5.50 -7.27
C ALA A 103 0.80 5.37 -8.46
N ILE A 104 1.88 6.14 -8.50
CA ILE A 104 2.70 6.34 -9.71
C ILE A 104 4.16 5.98 -9.45
N GLY A 105 4.78 5.29 -10.42
CA GLY A 105 6.23 5.17 -10.56
C GLY A 105 6.91 4.14 -9.66
N LEU A 106 8.24 4.24 -9.56
CA LEU A 106 9.11 3.29 -8.84
C LEU A 106 8.66 3.02 -7.41
N MET A 107 8.29 4.09 -6.70
CA MET A 107 7.96 4.06 -5.28
C MET A 107 6.46 4.23 -5.03
N GLN A 108 5.64 4.14 -6.10
CA GLN A 108 4.18 4.24 -6.07
C GLN A 108 3.68 5.42 -5.21
N LEU A 109 4.18 6.63 -5.50
CA LEU A 109 3.71 7.82 -4.82
C LEU A 109 2.28 8.15 -5.27
N MET A 110 1.42 8.42 -4.29
CA MET A 110 0.13 9.06 -4.56
C MET A 110 0.36 10.51 -5.05
N PRO A 111 -0.44 11.03 -5.99
CA PRO A 111 -0.28 12.39 -6.50
C PRO A 111 -0.30 13.48 -5.41
N VAL A 112 -1.10 13.29 -4.36
CA VAL A 112 -1.15 14.20 -3.21
C VAL A 112 0.18 14.22 -2.44
N THR A 113 0.83 13.05 -2.29
CA THR A 113 2.14 12.91 -1.64
C THR A 113 3.23 13.56 -2.49
N ALA A 114 3.22 13.30 -3.81
CA ALA A 114 4.16 13.92 -4.73
C ALA A 114 4.07 15.45 -4.71
N LYS A 115 2.84 15.99 -4.72
CA LYS A 115 2.59 17.42 -4.56
C LYS A 115 3.08 17.96 -3.22
N HIS A 116 2.89 17.22 -2.13
CA HIS A 116 3.33 17.66 -0.80
C HIS A 116 4.85 17.82 -0.72
N PHE A 117 5.60 16.96 -1.40
CA PHE A 117 7.06 16.99 -1.42
C PHE A 117 7.66 17.72 -2.62
N ASP A 118 6.82 18.38 -3.43
CA ASP A 118 7.21 19.14 -4.61
C ASP A 118 8.10 18.33 -5.57
N VAL A 119 7.61 17.16 -5.97
CA VAL A 119 8.29 16.24 -6.90
C VAL A 119 7.38 15.87 -8.06
N ASP A 120 7.96 15.63 -9.24
CA ASP A 120 7.26 15.02 -10.36
C ASP A 120 7.23 13.49 -10.19
N PRO A 121 6.07 12.86 -9.93
CA PRO A 121 6.00 11.42 -9.73
C PRO A 121 6.24 10.63 -11.03
N CYS A 122 6.16 11.26 -12.20
CA CYS A 122 6.45 10.63 -13.49
C CYS A 122 7.96 10.61 -13.79
N ASN A 123 8.75 11.49 -13.18
CA ASN A 123 10.20 11.40 -13.25
C ASN A 123 10.69 10.33 -12.25
N PRO A 124 11.41 9.28 -12.69
CA PRO A 124 11.79 8.18 -11.81
C PRO A 124 12.71 8.60 -10.65
N GLU A 125 13.64 9.53 -10.87
CA GLU A 125 14.53 9.98 -9.79
C GLU A 125 13.76 10.83 -8.77
N ASP A 126 12.91 11.75 -9.22
CA ASP A 126 12.09 12.59 -8.35
C ASP A 126 11.06 11.77 -7.56
N ASN A 127 10.51 10.72 -8.18
CA ASN A 127 9.65 9.75 -7.51
C ASN A 127 10.38 9.10 -6.31
N VAL A 128 11.64 8.68 -6.51
CA VAL A 128 12.46 8.09 -5.43
C VAL A 128 12.80 9.13 -4.36
N ARG A 129 13.21 10.35 -4.75
CA ARG A 129 13.49 11.43 -3.79
C ARG A 129 12.26 11.80 -2.96
N GLY A 130 11.09 11.87 -3.58
CA GLY A 130 9.82 12.11 -2.90
C GLY A 130 9.48 11.02 -1.88
N ALA A 131 9.69 9.75 -2.23
CA ALA A 131 9.50 8.63 -1.33
C ALA A 131 10.46 8.67 -0.13
N ILE A 132 11.74 8.98 -0.34
CA ILE A 132 12.71 9.15 0.75
C ILE A 132 12.28 10.28 1.70
N ARG A 133 11.83 11.42 1.18
CA ARG A 133 11.31 12.53 1.99
C ARG A 133 10.11 12.07 2.83
N TYR A 134 9.18 11.32 2.23
CA TYR A 134 8.04 10.76 2.96
C TYR A 134 8.46 9.77 4.04
N LEU A 135 9.33 8.81 3.70
CA LEU A 135 9.84 7.81 4.64
C LEU A 135 10.55 8.45 5.84
N ARG A 136 11.30 9.53 5.64
CA ARG A 136 11.91 10.31 6.74
C ARG A 136 10.87 10.92 7.68
N VAL A 137 9.78 11.45 7.14
CA VAL A 137 8.65 11.95 7.95
C VAL A 137 8.08 10.81 8.79
N LEU A 138 7.81 9.66 8.17
CA LEU A 138 7.28 8.49 8.87
C LEU A 138 8.24 7.97 9.94
N GLN A 139 9.53 7.86 9.64
CA GLN A 139 10.57 7.40 10.58
C GLN A 139 10.64 8.32 11.80
N LYS A 140 10.62 9.64 11.59
CA LYS A 140 10.59 10.62 12.68
C LYS A 140 9.31 10.51 13.51
N ARG A 141 8.16 10.29 12.87
CA ARG A 141 6.85 10.23 13.53
C ARG A 141 6.71 8.97 14.38
N TYR A 142 7.01 7.81 13.82
CA TYR A 142 6.67 6.53 14.44
C TYR A 142 7.83 5.90 15.22
N GLN A 143 9.09 6.18 14.85
CA GLN A 143 10.28 5.61 15.49
C GLN A 143 10.23 4.07 15.63
N ASN A 144 9.48 3.42 14.74
CA ASN A 144 9.24 1.98 14.72
C ASN A 144 9.13 1.54 13.25
N PRO A 145 10.03 0.67 12.76
CA PRO A 145 10.07 0.30 11.35
C PRO A 145 8.79 -0.37 10.86
N ILE A 146 8.09 -1.12 11.73
CA ILE A 146 6.83 -1.79 11.38
C ILE A 146 5.72 -0.76 11.12
N TYR A 147 5.65 0.29 11.94
CA TYR A 147 4.65 1.34 11.78
C TYR A 147 4.98 2.26 10.60
N VAL A 148 6.26 2.47 10.31
CA VAL A 148 6.70 3.17 9.09
C VAL A 148 6.21 2.44 7.84
N LEU A 149 6.46 1.14 7.74
CA LEU A 149 6.00 0.33 6.60
C LEU A 149 4.46 0.27 6.51
N ALA A 150 3.79 0.14 7.65
CA ALA A 150 2.33 0.19 7.71
C ALA A 150 1.77 1.53 7.21
N ALA A 151 2.35 2.64 7.65
CA ALA A 151 1.91 3.98 7.25
C ALA A 151 2.26 4.32 5.80
N TYR A 152 3.37 3.79 5.27
CA TYR A 152 3.73 3.97 3.87
C TYR A 152 2.71 3.30 2.95
N ASN A 153 2.28 2.07 3.28
CA ASN A 153 1.32 1.29 2.50
C ASN A 153 -0.16 1.71 2.74
N ALA A 154 -0.59 1.80 4.01
CA ALA A 154 -2.00 2.02 4.38
C ALA A 154 -2.33 3.49 4.69
N GLY A 155 -1.32 4.36 4.77
CA GLY A 155 -1.45 5.74 5.21
C GLY A 155 -1.38 5.92 6.73
N GLU A 156 -0.89 7.10 7.14
CA GLU A 156 -0.71 7.46 8.56
C GLU A 156 -2.02 7.36 9.37
N GLY A 157 -3.13 7.81 8.79
CA GLY A 157 -4.44 7.79 9.45
C GLY A 157 -4.95 6.38 9.76
N ALA A 158 -4.60 5.38 8.93
CA ALA A 158 -4.94 3.99 9.21
C ALA A 158 -4.17 3.47 10.44
N VAL A 159 -2.89 3.81 10.56
CA VAL A 159 -2.05 3.45 11.71
C VAL A 159 -2.56 4.15 12.97
N GLU A 160 -2.87 5.45 12.91
CA GLU A 160 -3.40 6.22 14.03
C GLU A 160 -4.75 5.66 14.52
N LYS A 161 -5.68 5.38 13.60
CA LYS A 161 -7.00 4.83 13.92
C LYS A 161 -6.94 3.44 14.59
N ASN A 162 -5.96 2.61 14.21
CA ASN A 162 -5.81 1.26 14.74
C ASN A 162 -4.84 1.19 15.94
N GLY A 163 -4.20 2.31 16.32
CA GLY A 163 -3.19 2.32 17.38
C GLY A 163 -1.97 1.44 17.06
N GLY A 164 -1.64 1.25 15.77
CA GLY A 164 -0.61 0.31 15.33
C GLY A 164 -0.87 -0.21 13.91
N VAL A 165 -0.39 -1.42 13.62
CA VAL A 165 -0.57 -2.03 12.29
C VAL A 165 -2.06 -2.35 12.05
N PRO A 166 -2.69 -1.80 11.00
CA PRO A 166 -4.05 -2.18 10.65
C PRO A 166 -4.08 -3.64 10.17
N LEU A 167 -5.12 -4.39 10.56
CA LEU A 167 -5.32 -5.79 10.11
C LEU A 167 -5.86 -5.88 8.67
N TYR A 168 -5.35 -5.03 7.78
CA TYR A 168 -5.60 -5.13 6.35
C TYR A 168 -4.70 -6.24 5.79
N PRO A 169 -5.26 -7.29 5.15
CA PRO A 169 -4.45 -8.41 4.64
C PRO A 169 -3.31 -7.95 3.71
N GLU A 170 -3.56 -6.90 2.93
CA GLU A 170 -2.56 -6.29 2.07
C GLU A 170 -1.39 -5.70 2.87
N THR A 171 -1.67 -4.87 3.88
CA THR A 171 -0.65 -4.20 4.69
C THR A 171 0.19 -5.18 5.49
N VAL A 172 -0.43 -6.20 6.10
CA VAL A 172 0.30 -7.25 6.82
C VAL A 172 1.24 -8.02 5.87
N ARG A 173 0.75 -8.34 4.66
CA ARG A 173 1.56 -8.99 3.63
C ARG A 173 2.69 -8.08 3.15
N TYR A 174 2.41 -6.80 2.93
CA TYR A 174 3.39 -5.80 2.50
C TYR A 174 4.56 -5.70 3.49
N ILE A 175 4.25 -5.54 4.78
CA ILE A 175 5.27 -5.46 5.83
C ILE A 175 6.11 -6.75 5.84
N SER A 176 5.45 -7.90 5.83
CA SER A 176 6.14 -9.19 5.82
C SER A 176 7.09 -9.32 4.62
N ALA A 177 6.63 -8.96 3.42
CA ALA A 177 7.41 -9.06 2.20
C ALA A 177 8.63 -8.13 2.20
N VAL A 178 8.47 -6.87 2.63
CA VAL A 178 9.58 -5.92 2.72
C VAL A 178 10.63 -6.39 3.73
N LEU A 179 10.23 -6.90 4.89
CA LEU A 179 11.17 -7.38 5.90
C LEU A 179 11.89 -8.66 5.46
N THR A 180 11.20 -9.57 4.75
CA THR A 180 11.83 -10.76 4.17
C THR A 180 12.91 -10.38 3.17
N ASP A 181 12.64 -9.43 2.27
CA ASP A 181 13.63 -8.95 1.28
C ASP A 181 14.78 -8.19 1.95
N LEU A 182 14.47 -7.30 2.90
CA LEU A 182 15.46 -6.47 3.60
C LEU A 182 16.48 -7.30 4.39
N TYR A 183 16.01 -8.28 5.15
CA TYR A 183 16.90 -9.09 5.99
C TYR A 183 17.47 -10.31 5.28
N ASP A 184 17.25 -10.40 3.96
CA ASP A 184 17.59 -11.57 3.14
C ASP A 184 17.23 -12.87 3.88
N TRP A 185 16.02 -12.89 4.46
CA TRP A 185 15.57 -14.05 5.23
C TRP A 185 15.28 -15.16 4.24
N GLN A 186 16.30 -15.96 3.97
CA GLN A 186 16.16 -17.22 3.29
C GLN A 186 15.45 -18.18 4.26
N PRO A 187 14.38 -18.87 3.84
CA PRO A 187 13.87 -19.99 4.60
C PRO A 187 15.06 -20.90 4.88
N LEU A 188 15.34 -21.19 6.17
CA LEU A 188 16.31 -22.21 6.55
C LEU A 188 15.96 -23.43 5.71
N SER A 189 16.83 -23.74 4.76
CA SER A 189 16.63 -24.65 3.62
C SER A 189 15.34 -25.48 3.65
N GLN A 190 14.57 -25.41 2.55
CA GLN A 190 13.65 -26.50 2.22
C GLN A 190 14.49 -27.78 2.12
N GLY A 191 14.66 -28.49 3.24
CA GLY A 191 15.12 -29.87 3.24
C GLY A 191 14.21 -30.65 2.30
N PRO A 192 14.69 -31.74 1.66
CA PRO A 192 13.90 -32.47 0.68
C PRO A 192 12.53 -32.72 1.30
N ALA A 193 11.47 -32.32 0.60
CA ALA A 193 10.10 -32.48 1.05
C ALA A 193 9.90 -33.93 1.47
N LYS A 194 10.07 -34.22 2.78
CA LYS A 194 9.72 -35.52 3.32
C LYS A 194 8.22 -35.58 3.14
N ALA A 195 7.82 -36.56 2.33
CA ALA A 195 6.43 -36.88 2.04
C ALA A 195 5.59 -36.63 3.29
N ARG A 196 4.53 -35.83 3.13
CA ARG A 196 3.47 -35.68 4.12
C ARG A 196 3.18 -37.07 4.69
N PRO A 197 3.40 -37.33 5.99
CA PRO A 197 2.94 -38.57 6.59
C PRO A 197 1.46 -38.67 6.27
N THR A 198 1.05 -39.72 5.56
CA THR A 198 -0.35 -40.04 5.35
C THR A 198 -1.00 -40.03 6.73
N GLU A 199 -2.06 -39.23 6.89
CA GLU A 199 -2.90 -39.24 8.08
C GLU A 199 -3.16 -40.69 8.50
N PRO A 200 -2.83 -41.09 9.73
CA PRO A 200 -3.36 -42.33 10.27
C PRO A 200 -4.88 -42.21 10.27
N LYS A 201 -5.56 -43.15 9.61
CA LYS A 201 -7.01 -43.27 9.67
C LYS A 201 -7.44 -43.21 11.14
N ALA A 202 -8.38 -42.34 11.45
CA ALA A 202 -8.96 -42.22 12.77
C ALA A 202 -9.54 -43.59 13.18
N HIS A 203 -8.88 -44.24 14.13
CA HIS A 203 -9.50 -45.30 14.92
C HIS A 203 -10.28 -44.60 16.04
N ASN A 204 -11.59 -44.82 16.06
CA ASN A 204 -12.47 -44.36 17.11
C ASN A 204 -12.04 -45.00 18.44
N HIS A 205 -11.30 -44.24 19.25
CA HIS A 205 -11.13 -44.52 20.66
C HIS A 205 -11.62 -43.30 21.44
N GLU A 206 -12.70 -43.53 22.18
CA GLU A 206 -13.30 -42.61 23.13
C GLU A 206 -12.36 -42.41 24.31
N PRO A 207 -11.97 -41.17 24.67
CA PRO A 207 -11.14 -40.96 25.84
C PRO A 207 -11.99 -40.62 27.06
N GLU A 208 -11.82 -41.49 28.03
CA GLU A 208 -12.05 -41.34 29.45
C GLU A 208 -11.63 -39.97 30.02
N ASN A 209 -12.51 -39.47 30.88
CA ASN A 209 -12.52 -38.22 31.66
C ASN A 209 -11.15 -37.73 32.18
N LYS A 210 -10.65 -36.57 31.71
CA LYS A 210 -9.62 -35.74 32.40
C LYS A 210 -9.88 -34.24 32.20
N PRO A 211 -9.72 -33.41 33.25
CA PRO A 211 -10.07 -31.98 33.20
C PRO A 211 -9.02 -31.12 32.49
N GLU A 212 -9.54 -30.03 31.92
CA GLU A 212 -8.93 -29.04 31.02
C GLU A 212 -7.65 -28.36 31.54
N ALA A 213 -6.78 -27.93 30.61
CA ALA A 213 -6.35 -26.52 30.48
C ALA A 213 -5.00 -26.33 29.76
N TRP A 214 -4.86 -26.79 28.50
CA TRP A 214 -3.81 -26.26 27.62
C TRP A 214 -4.27 -26.34 26.16
N SER A 215 -4.94 -25.30 25.67
CA SER A 215 -5.18 -25.14 24.25
C SER A 215 -4.61 -23.80 23.76
N GLN A 216 -3.67 -23.90 22.82
CA GLN A 216 -3.25 -22.88 21.85
C GLN A 216 -2.18 -21.85 22.26
N GLY A 217 -0.98 -22.32 22.64
CA GLY A 217 0.24 -21.49 22.61
C GLY A 217 1.50 -22.35 22.59
N PHE A 218 2.40 -22.15 21.63
CA PHE A 218 3.72 -22.80 21.63
C PHE A 218 4.51 -22.29 22.84
N VAL A 219 4.72 -23.14 23.85
CA VAL A 219 5.66 -22.90 24.94
C VAL A 219 7.03 -23.42 24.48
N LEU A 220 8.00 -22.51 24.36
CA LEU A 220 9.39 -22.90 24.12
C LEU A 220 9.89 -23.61 25.39
N HIS A 221 10.03 -24.93 25.32
CA HIS A 221 10.71 -25.69 26.36
C HIS A 221 12.21 -25.59 26.06
N VAL A 222 12.96 -24.97 26.96
CA VAL A 222 14.41 -24.99 26.93
C VAL A 222 14.82 -26.09 27.91
N GLU A 223 15.42 -27.17 27.41
CA GLU A 223 16.14 -28.14 28.22
C GLU A 223 17.55 -27.63 28.55
#